data_AF-A0A0G1T1X6-F1
#
_entry.id   AF-A0A0G1T1X6-F1
#
_cell.length_a   1.000
_cell.length_b   1.000
_cell.length_c   1.000
_cell.angle_alpha   90.00
_cell.angle_beta   90.00
_cell.angle_gamma   90.00
#
_symmetry.space_group_name_H-M   'P 1'
#
loop_
_entity.id
_entity.type
_entity.pdbx_description
1 polymer ?
#
loop_
_entity_poly.entity_id
_entity_poly.type
_entity_poly.pdbx_seq_one_letter_code
_entity_poly.pdbx_strand_id
1 'polypeptide(L)'
;MSWIKEFSKSASNVFKGQVLEGFQPLDFYHFFPLWYDLWVASIAHAIKKLDLESKHFSEIKGILPPPSNLRAILIKLIPSYHAKPTENKKDYKSVANFFARMLKESCPDDPFALKSNPRHTNSEIGTFISHIKWNKADIQSARKIGQLITAAGSLVHGLYNDVVTDLGWDVYGPYTLKSNQVLLIRHFPNLRPKELWTEKLLANVKEVVIYAIYENVLWKISFVGCHTISKGQSPVAGMKKFAVRADGEFLKIDEINNLVDEFSIKATEIYKQIRKMNFEKLKLLVMKQECYQFKKLFDKAKIDWQPTDEMIARVKNKPLLQGIFPHGKLIETIKEFEKIFGIDEFEREILKKFKKIAPIK
;
A
#
# COMPACT_ATOMS: atom_id res chain seq x y z
N MET A 1 20.40 12.18 8.04
CA MET A 1 20.46 10.93 7.26
C MET A 1 19.61 11.10 6.01
N SER A 2 20.03 10.63 4.83
CA SER A 2 19.21 10.68 3.61
C SER A 2 17.95 9.81 3.81
N TRP A 3 16.77 10.28 3.38
CA TRP A 3 15.51 9.54 3.57
C TRP A 3 15.56 8.14 2.95
N ILE A 4 16.33 7.98 1.87
CA ILE A 4 16.50 6.71 1.16
C ILE A 4 17.14 5.61 2.02
N LYS A 5 17.99 5.98 2.99
CA LYS A 5 18.63 5.00 3.88
C LYS A 5 17.65 4.44 4.92
N GLU A 6 16.78 5.29 5.43
CA GLU A 6 15.72 4.88 6.35
C GLU A 6 14.67 4.03 5.62
N PHE A 7 14.27 4.48 4.43
CA PHE A 7 13.44 3.71 3.51
C PHE A 7 14.03 2.32 3.24
N SER A 8 15.30 2.24 2.83
CA SER A 8 16.01 0.98 2.54
C SER A 8 15.99 0.03 3.74
N LYS A 9 16.32 0.54 4.93
CA LYS A 9 16.30 -0.25 6.16
C LYS A 9 14.92 -0.81 6.46
N SER A 10 13.87 -0.01 6.28
CA SER A 10 12.50 -0.49 6.53
C SER A 10 12.03 -1.48 5.46
N ALA A 11 12.20 -1.14 4.18
CA ALA A 11 11.81 -1.99 3.06
C ALA A 11 12.54 -3.35 3.08
N SER A 12 13.85 -3.38 3.36
CA SER A 12 14.60 -4.63 3.45
C SER A 12 14.04 -5.61 4.49
N ASN A 13 13.40 -5.14 5.56
CA ASN A 13 12.78 -6.02 6.56
C ASN A 13 11.56 -6.78 6.02
N VAL A 14 10.90 -6.27 4.96
CA VAL A 14 9.79 -6.98 4.30
C VAL A 14 10.31 -8.14 3.47
N PHE A 15 11.45 -7.95 2.79
CA PHE A 15 12.02 -8.96 1.91
C PHE A 15 12.99 -9.91 2.61
N LYS A 16 13.42 -9.59 3.84
CA LYS A 16 14.35 -10.42 4.59
C LYS A 16 13.73 -11.81 4.85
N GLY A 17 14.37 -12.84 4.31
CA GLY A 17 13.89 -14.22 4.43
C GLY A 17 12.69 -14.56 3.54
N GLN A 18 12.32 -13.66 2.61
CA GLN A 18 11.36 -13.96 1.55
C GLN A 18 12.10 -14.39 0.29
N VAL A 19 11.53 -15.35 -0.43
CA VAL A 19 11.96 -15.68 -1.78
C VAL A 19 11.21 -14.75 -2.73
N LEU A 20 11.93 -14.09 -3.64
CA LEU A 20 11.31 -13.39 -4.76
C LEU A 20 10.82 -14.42 -5.79
N GLU A 21 9.82 -15.23 -5.43
CA GLU A 21 9.02 -15.95 -6.41
C GLU A 21 7.95 -15.01 -6.94
N GLY A 22 7.67 -15.10 -8.24
CA GLY A 22 6.79 -14.18 -8.93
C GLY A 22 5.49 -14.00 -8.16
N PHE A 23 5.31 -12.80 -7.61
CA PHE A 23 4.08 -12.39 -6.95
C PHE A 23 2.90 -12.77 -7.85
N GLN A 24 1.88 -13.41 -7.27
CA GLN A 24 0.75 -13.84 -8.06
C GLN A 24 -0.24 -12.69 -8.25
N PRO A 25 -0.93 -12.61 -9.40
CA PRO A 25 -0.85 -13.53 -10.54
C PRO A 25 0.17 -13.11 -11.63
N LEU A 26 1.01 -12.10 -11.38
CA LEU A 26 1.94 -11.52 -12.37
C LEU A 26 3.25 -11.11 -11.70
N ASP A 27 4.40 -11.47 -12.29
CA ASP A 27 5.71 -11.00 -11.81
C ASP A 27 5.85 -9.48 -12.03
N PHE A 28 5.52 -8.73 -10.98
CA PHE A 28 5.42 -7.28 -11.01
C PHE A 28 6.75 -6.58 -11.28
N TYR A 29 7.85 -7.12 -10.75
CA TYR A 29 9.17 -6.51 -10.88
C TYR A 29 9.74 -6.65 -12.29
N HIS A 30 9.33 -7.68 -13.03
CA HIS A 30 9.63 -7.84 -14.44
C HIS A 30 8.58 -7.18 -15.37
N PHE A 31 7.41 -6.83 -14.82
CA PHE A 31 6.32 -6.19 -15.55
C PHE A 31 6.41 -4.65 -15.56
N PHE A 32 6.56 -4.02 -14.40
CA PHE A 32 6.52 -2.57 -14.28
C PHE A 32 7.57 -1.84 -15.13
N PRO A 33 8.85 -2.28 -15.22
CA PRO A 33 9.85 -1.54 -15.99
C PRO A 33 9.54 -1.45 -17.49
N LEU A 34 8.56 -2.20 -18.00
CA LEU A 34 8.09 -2.03 -19.37
C LEU A 34 7.45 -0.65 -19.62
N TRP A 35 6.80 -0.03 -18.62
CA TRP A 35 5.94 1.14 -18.81
C TRP A 35 5.90 2.15 -17.65
N TYR A 36 6.49 1.84 -16.49
CA TYR A 36 6.31 2.64 -15.26
C TYR A 36 6.83 4.09 -15.37
N ASP A 37 7.79 4.33 -16.27
CA ASP A 37 8.33 5.66 -16.56
C ASP A 37 7.27 6.62 -17.09
N LEU A 38 6.35 6.12 -17.94
CA LEU A 38 5.21 6.89 -18.43
C LEU A 38 4.25 7.25 -17.31
N TRP A 39 4.08 6.36 -16.34
CA TRP A 39 3.17 6.58 -15.21
C TRP A 39 3.75 7.59 -14.23
N VAL A 40 5.06 7.48 -13.96
CA VAL A 40 5.81 8.47 -13.18
C VAL A 40 5.72 9.85 -13.83
N ALA A 41 5.82 9.95 -15.16
CA ALA A 41 5.64 11.20 -15.89
C ALA A 41 4.24 11.80 -15.69
N SER A 42 3.18 10.98 -15.76
CA SER A 42 1.81 11.42 -15.49
C SER A 42 1.64 11.94 -14.06
N ILE A 43 2.23 11.26 -13.06
CA ILE A 43 2.20 11.71 -11.66
C ILE A 43 2.94 13.05 -11.51
N ALA A 44 4.14 13.18 -12.09
CA ALA A 44 4.91 14.43 -12.07
C ALA A 44 4.13 15.58 -12.71
N HIS A 45 3.46 15.31 -13.83
CA HIS A 45 2.58 16.29 -14.48
C HIS A 45 1.43 16.72 -13.57
N ALA A 46 0.78 15.78 -12.87
CA ALA A 46 -0.29 16.10 -11.92
C ALA A 46 0.21 16.92 -10.72
N ILE A 47 1.36 16.56 -10.15
CA ILE A 47 2.01 17.30 -9.06
C ILE A 47 2.27 18.75 -9.47
N LYS A 48 2.88 18.95 -10.65
CA LYS A 48 3.18 20.29 -11.18
C LYS A 48 1.91 21.08 -11.49
N LYS A 49 0.94 20.47 -12.18
CA LYS A 49 -0.31 21.12 -12.61
C LYS A 49 -1.15 21.64 -11.44
N LEU A 50 -1.11 20.93 -10.31
CA LEU A 50 -1.83 21.30 -9.09
C LEU A 50 -0.99 22.10 -8.09
N ASP A 51 0.25 22.43 -8.43
CA ASP A 51 1.23 23.04 -7.53
C ASP A 51 1.28 22.33 -6.17
N LEU A 52 1.50 21.01 -6.17
CA LEU A 52 1.52 20.22 -4.94
C LEU A 52 2.85 20.31 -4.20
N GLU A 53 3.93 20.75 -4.86
CA GLU A 53 5.24 20.92 -4.22
C GLU A 53 5.21 22.02 -3.13
N SER A 54 4.35 23.02 -3.26
CA SER A 54 4.16 24.10 -2.29
C SER A 54 3.19 23.76 -1.14
N LYS A 55 2.41 22.69 -1.26
CA LYS A 55 1.32 22.34 -0.32
C LYS A 55 1.75 21.38 0.76
N HIS A 56 1.11 21.49 1.93
CA HIS A 56 1.26 20.55 3.02
C HIS A 56 0.35 19.33 2.87
N PHE A 57 0.73 18.20 3.48
CA PHE A 57 -0.04 16.96 3.47
C PHE A 57 -1.46 17.17 4.01
N SER A 58 -1.63 17.99 5.04
CA SER A 58 -2.95 18.30 5.63
C SER A 58 -3.94 18.87 4.60
N GLU A 59 -3.46 19.61 3.61
CA GLU A 59 -4.25 20.25 2.55
C GLU A 59 -4.63 19.27 1.43
N ILE A 60 -3.80 18.26 1.19
CA ILE A 60 -3.91 17.38 0.01
C ILE A 60 -4.14 15.89 0.34
N LYS A 61 -4.22 15.53 1.62
CA LYS A 61 -4.47 14.15 2.09
C LYS A 61 -5.71 13.50 1.48
N GLY A 62 -6.71 14.29 1.06
CA GLY A 62 -7.94 13.79 0.43
C GLY A 62 -7.75 13.26 -1.00
N ILE A 63 -6.69 13.68 -1.69
CA ILE A 63 -6.41 13.29 -3.09
C ILE A 63 -5.21 12.33 -3.22
N LEU A 64 -4.46 12.10 -2.13
CA LEU A 64 -3.34 11.17 -2.10
C LEU A 64 -3.74 9.79 -1.58
N PRO A 65 -3.04 8.72 -2.01
CA PRO A 65 -3.14 7.42 -1.37
C PRO A 65 -2.72 7.44 0.11
N PRO A 66 -3.07 6.41 0.90
CA PRO A 66 -2.56 6.23 2.26
C PRO A 66 -1.02 6.13 2.31
N PRO A 67 -0.39 6.41 3.48
CA PRO A 67 1.06 6.37 3.63
C PRO A 67 1.70 5.01 3.27
N SER A 68 1.08 3.88 3.63
CA SER A 68 1.58 2.55 3.25
C SER A 68 1.60 2.35 1.73
N ASN A 69 0.57 2.84 1.04
CA ASN A 69 0.53 2.78 -0.42
C ASN A 69 1.62 3.64 -1.09
N LEU A 70 1.88 4.87 -0.58
CA LEU A 70 2.98 5.70 -1.08
C LEU A 70 4.35 5.01 -0.91
N ARG A 71 4.53 4.34 0.23
CA ARG A 71 5.68 3.48 0.52
C ARG A 71 5.80 2.32 -0.48
N ALA A 72 4.72 1.58 -0.73
CA ALA A 72 4.69 0.50 -1.71
C ALA A 72 5.02 0.99 -3.13
N ILE A 73 4.55 2.18 -3.51
CA ILE A 73 4.91 2.81 -4.79
C ILE A 73 6.39 3.12 -4.89
N LEU A 74 7.04 3.59 -3.82
CA LEU A 74 8.50 3.80 -3.81
C LEU A 74 9.26 2.48 -4.00
N ILE A 75 8.79 1.38 -3.39
CA ILE A 75 9.34 0.02 -3.59
C ILE A 75 9.24 -0.42 -5.05
N LYS A 76 8.26 0.06 -5.82
CA LYS A 76 8.11 -0.26 -7.25
C LYS A 76 8.88 0.71 -8.15
N LEU A 77 8.88 1.99 -7.80
CA LEU A 77 9.45 3.10 -8.59
C LEU A 77 10.96 2.97 -8.73
N ILE A 78 11.66 2.72 -7.63
CA ILE A 78 13.13 2.66 -7.61
C ILE A 78 13.65 1.48 -8.47
N PRO A 79 13.22 0.22 -8.24
CA PRO A 79 13.63 -0.89 -9.08
C PRO A 79 13.18 -0.76 -10.54
N SER A 80 12.04 -0.12 -10.82
CA SER A 80 11.62 0.12 -12.21
C SER A 80 12.60 1.04 -12.95
N TYR A 81 13.13 2.07 -12.28
CA TYR A 81 14.20 2.89 -12.83
C TYR A 81 15.49 2.09 -13.02
N HIS A 82 15.90 1.32 -12.00
CA HIS A 82 17.13 0.52 -12.07
C HIS A 82 17.10 -0.50 -13.21
N ALA A 83 15.97 -1.18 -13.38
CA ALA A 83 15.78 -2.20 -14.41
C ALA A 83 15.81 -1.64 -15.83
N LYS A 84 15.31 -0.41 -16.01
CA LYS A 84 15.26 0.26 -17.31
C LYS A 84 15.45 1.76 -17.11
N PRO A 85 16.71 2.22 -16.98
CA PRO A 85 16.99 3.63 -16.79
C PRO A 85 16.43 4.45 -17.95
N THR A 86 15.84 5.59 -17.64
CA THR A 86 15.25 6.48 -18.64
C THR A 86 15.90 7.85 -18.60
N GLU A 87 15.74 8.61 -19.68
CA GLU A 87 16.17 10.02 -19.71
C GLU A 87 15.33 10.89 -18.76
N ASN A 88 14.16 10.42 -18.31
CA ASN A 88 13.23 11.16 -17.47
C ASN A 88 13.63 11.16 -15.97
N LYS A 89 14.91 11.39 -15.69
CA LYS A 89 15.45 11.42 -14.31
C LYS A 89 14.79 12.51 -13.44
N LYS A 90 14.31 13.60 -14.07
CA LYS A 90 13.67 14.72 -13.38
C LYS A 90 12.31 14.33 -12.79
N ASP A 91 11.47 13.60 -13.51
CA ASP A 91 10.16 13.21 -13.00
C ASP A 91 10.29 12.18 -11.88
N TYR A 92 11.18 11.19 -12.04
CA TYR A 92 11.54 10.26 -10.96
C TYR A 92 12.01 11.00 -9.69
N LYS A 93 12.84 12.04 -9.86
CA LYS A 93 13.31 12.85 -8.74
C LYS A 93 12.19 13.63 -8.07
N SER A 94 11.32 14.28 -8.85
CA SER A 94 10.20 15.07 -8.33
C SER A 94 9.23 14.16 -7.57
N VAL A 95 8.78 13.07 -8.19
CA VAL A 95 7.83 12.12 -7.60
C VAL A 95 8.40 11.47 -6.33
N ALA A 96 9.63 10.95 -6.37
CA ALA A 96 10.22 10.28 -5.20
C ALA A 96 10.41 11.23 -4.01
N ASN A 97 10.89 12.46 -4.25
CA ASN A 97 11.05 13.44 -3.16
C ASN A 97 9.71 13.97 -2.67
N PHE A 98 8.72 14.13 -3.55
CA PHE A 98 7.37 14.50 -3.16
C PHE A 98 6.76 13.44 -2.23
N PHE A 99 6.83 12.16 -2.59
CA PHE A 99 6.33 11.08 -1.72
C PHE A 99 7.09 11.00 -0.41
N ALA A 100 8.41 11.10 -0.42
CA ALA A 100 9.21 11.11 0.80
C ALA A 100 8.84 12.29 1.73
N ARG A 101 8.54 13.47 1.16
CA ARG A 101 8.04 14.62 1.92
C ARG A 101 6.66 14.36 2.50
N MET A 102 5.72 13.87 1.69
CA MET A 102 4.35 13.55 2.14
C MET A 102 4.33 12.53 3.27
N LEU A 103 5.18 11.49 3.18
CA LEU A 103 5.34 10.49 4.25
C LEU A 103 5.85 11.10 5.56
N LYS A 104 6.82 12.01 5.47
CA LYS A 104 7.35 12.72 6.66
C LYS A 104 6.33 13.65 7.30
N GLU A 105 5.48 14.27 6.49
CA GLU A 105 4.42 15.14 6.98
C GLU A 105 3.23 14.34 7.55
N SER A 106 2.89 13.19 6.95
CA SER A 106 1.78 12.36 7.40
C SER A 106 2.11 11.50 8.62
N CYS A 107 3.37 11.08 8.76
CA CYS A 107 3.84 10.10 9.74
C CYS A 107 5.17 10.57 10.35
N PRO A 108 5.22 11.72 11.06
CA PRO A 108 6.49 12.37 11.45
C PRO A 108 7.39 11.50 12.33
N ASP A 109 6.81 10.61 13.14
CA ASP A 109 7.57 9.74 14.06
C ASP A 109 8.18 8.50 13.38
N ASP A 110 7.57 8.02 12.29
CA ASP A 110 8.03 6.83 11.56
C ASP A 110 7.58 6.86 10.09
N PRO A 111 8.16 7.76 9.25
CA PRO A 111 7.69 8.00 7.88
C PRO A 111 7.74 6.77 6.98
N PHE A 112 8.69 5.88 7.27
CA PHE A 112 8.95 4.68 6.49
C PHE A 112 8.58 3.39 7.24
N ALA A 113 7.86 3.48 8.36
CA ALA A 113 7.38 2.34 9.13
C ALA A 113 8.44 1.31 9.55
N LEU A 114 9.57 1.80 10.06
CA LEU A 114 10.64 0.97 10.58
C LEU A 114 10.21 0.21 11.86
N LYS A 115 9.31 0.82 12.65
CA LYS A 115 8.82 0.32 13.94
C LYS A 115 7.30 0.10 13.93
N SER A 116 6.52 1.03 13.37
CA SER A 116 5.06 1.04 13.39
C SER A 116 4.47 1.69 12.13
N ASN A 117 3.14 1.72 11.99
CA ASN A 117 2.45 2.42 10.90
C ASN A 117 1.50 3.49 11.46
N PRO A 118 2.02 4.60 12.05
CA PRO A 118 1.18 5.61 12.67
C PRO A 118 0.49 6.46 11.61
N ARG A 119 -0.82 6.66 11.74
CA ARG A 119 -1.60 7.62 10.94
C ARG A 119 -2.20 8.74 11.78
N HIS A 120 -2.36 8.49 13.08
CA HIS A 120 -3.04 9.38 13.99
C HIS A 120 -2.09 9.75 15.13
N THR A 121 -2.19 10.99 15.59
CA THR A 121 -1.54 11.49 16.79
C THR A 121 -2.16 10.91 18.06
N ASN A 122 -1.45 10.94 19.19
CA ASN A 122 -2.00 10.50 20.47
C ASN A 122 -3.26 11.27 20.88
N SER A 123 -3.37 12.55 20.51
CA SER A 123 -4.57 13.37 20.75
C SER A 123 -5.77 12.89 19.93
N GLU A 124 -5.56 12.59 18.64
CA GLU A 124 -6.61 12.00 17.79
C GLU A 124 -7.04 10.63 18.31
N ILE A 125 -6.10 9.79 18.76
CA ILE A 125 -6.40 8.50 19.38
C ILE A 125 -7.27 8.66 20.64
N GLY A 126 -6.93 9.60 21.53
CA GLY A 126 -7.75 9.89 22.72
C GLY A 126 -9.17 10.33 22.36
N THR A 127 -9.29 11.14 21.30
CA THR A 127 -10.60 11.57 20.77
C THR A 127 -11.39 10.39 20.19
N PHE A 128 -10.76 9.51 19.41
CA PHE A 128 -11.46 8.34 18.87
C PHE A 128 -11.98 7.42 19.97
N ILE A 129 -11.14 7.10 20.95
CA ILE A 129 -11.49 6.15 22.00
C ILE A 129 -12.72 6.58 22.80
N SER A 130 -12.86 7.89 23.04
CA SER A 130 -14.00 8.46 23.79
C SER A 130 -15.32 8.45 23.00
N HIS A 131 -15.28 8.47 21.67
CA HIS A 131 -16.47 8.51 20.82
C HIS A 131 -16.86 7.15 20.21
N ILE A 132 -16.00 6.13 20.31
CA ILE A 132 -16.29 4.80 19.81
C ILE A 132 -17.24 4.06 20.76
N LYS A 133 -18.32 3.51 20.21
CA LYS A 133 -19.20 2.57 20.91
C LYS A 133 -18.56 1.18 20.97
N TRP A 134 -17.82 0.92 22.04
CA TRP A 134 -17.09 -0.34 22.21
C TRP A 134 -18.00 -1.52 22.57
N ASN A 135 -17.78 -2.63 21.89
CA ASN A 135 -18.26 -3.95 22.33
C ASN A 135 -17.18 -4.62 23.18
N LYS A 136 -17.59 -5.33 24.23
CA LYS A 136 -16.70 -6.22 24.98
C LYS A 136 -16.41 -7.45 24.13
N ALA A 137 -15.15 -7.85 24.05
CA ALA A 137 -14.74 -9.04 23.32
C ALA A 137 -14.78 -10.28 24.23
N ASP A 138 -15.25 -11.37 23.65
CA ASP A 138 -15.04 -12.75 24.11
C ASP A 138 -14.36 -13.55 22.98
N ILE A 139 -14.12 -14.85 23.19
CA ILE A 139 -13.43 -15.68 22.21
C ILE A 139 -14.23 -15.77 20.89
N GLN A 140 -15.56 -15.82 20.96
CA GLN A 140 -16.41 -16.00 19.78
C GLN A 140 -16.44 -14.74 18.92
N SER A 141 -16.71 -13.59 19.53
CA SER A 141 -16.67 -12.29 18.86
C SER A 141 -15.27 -11.96 18.34
N ALA A 142 -14.21 -12.25 19.10
CA ALA A 142 -12.84 -12.05 18.62
C ALA A 142 -12.50 -12.91 17.39
N ARG A 143 -12.95 -14.18 17.36
CA ARG A 143 -12.84 -15.03 16.16
C ARG A 143 -13.63 -14.47 14.98
N LYS A 144 -14.84 -13.97 15.23
CA LYS A 144 -15.68 -13.36 14.19
C LYS A 144 -15.03 -12.11 13.60
N ILE A 145 -14.42 -11.26 14.43
CA ILE A 145 -13.62 -10.12 13.95
C ILE A 145 -12.41 -10.59 13.14
N GLY A 146 -11.73 -11.66 13.58
CA GLY A 146 -10.69 -12.29 12.77
C GLY A 146 -11.18 -12.75 11.40
N GLN A 147 -12.35 -13.40 11.33
CA GLN A 147 -12.99 -13.80 10.08
C GLN A 147 -13.33 -12.60 9.18
N LEU A 148 -13.86 -11.52 9.75
CA LEU A 148 -14.15 -10.29 9.00
C LEU A 148 -12.88 -9.68 8.41
N ILE A 149 -11.80 -9.62 9.19
CA ILE A 149 -10.50 -9.11 8.70
C ILE A 149 -10.00 -9.96 7.53
N THR A 150 -10.04 -11.29 7.66
CA THR A 150 -9.62 -12.20 6.59
C THR A 150 -10.51 -12.05 5.35
N ALA A 151 -11.83 -12.04 5.50
CA ALA A 151 -12.76 -11.93 4.37
C ALA A 151 -12.60 -10.58 3.64
N ALA A 152 -12.48 -9.47 4.38
CA ALA A 152 -12.22 -8.15 3.81
C ALA A 152 -10.86 -8.07 3.12
N GLY A 153 -9.80 -8.63 3.73
CA GLY A 153 -8.47 -8.72 3.12
C GLY A 153 -8.48 -9.53 1.82
N SER A 154 -9.11 -10.71 1.82
CA SER A 154 -9.27 -11.52 0.60
C SER A 154 -10.06 -10.81 -0.49
N LEU A 155 -11.12 -10.07 -0.12
CA LEU A 155 -11.86 -9.25 -1.08
C LEU A 155 -10.96 -8.15 -1.66
N VAL A 156 -10.17 -7.46 -0.84
CA VAL A 156 -9.22 -6.44 -1.29
C VAL A 156 -8.18 -7.01 -2.24
N HIS A 157 -7.57 -8.16 -1.95
CA HIS A 157 -6.62 -8.81 -2.86
C HIS A 157 -7.24 -9.28 -4.19
N GLY A 158 -8.57 -9.45 -4.23
CA GLY A 158 -9.30 -9.64 -5.47
C GLY A 158 -9.53 -8.32 -6.21
N LEU A 159 -10.03 -7.30 -5.50
CA LEU A 159 -10.36 -5.99 -6.07
C LEU A 159 -9.11 -5.24 -6.57
N TYR A 160 -8.01 -5.40 -5.86
CA TYR A 160 -6.70 -4.80 -6.08
C TYR A 160 -5.67 -5.93 -6.09
N ASN A 161 -4.77 -5.97 -7.07
CA ASN A 161 -3.72 -6.99 -7.07
C ASN A 161 -2.79 -6.85 -5.85
N ASP A 162 -1.95 -7.87 -5.62
CA ASP A 162 -1.13 -7.99 -4.43
C ASP A 162 -0.24 -6.77 -4.13
N VAL A 163 0.25 -6.07 -5.17
CA VAL A 163 1.10 -4.87 -5.04
C VAL A 163 0.34 -3.55 -5.00
N VAL A 164 -0.99 -3.58 -5.07
CA VAL A 164 -1.90 -2.43 -4.89
C VAL A 164 -2.80 -2.63 -3.65
N THR A 165 -2.60 -3.71 -2.89
CA THR A 165 -3.39 -4.06 -1.70
C THR A 165 -3.47 -2.93 -0.67
N ASP A 166 -2.37 -2.19 -0.45
CA ASP A 166 -2.32 -1.07 0.50
C ASP A 166 -3.26 0.11 0.14
N LEU A 167 -3.76 0.17 -1.10
CA LEU A 167 -4.82 1.11 -1.49
C LEU A 167 -6.18 0.72 -0.88
N GLY A 168 -6.43 -0.59 -0.75
CA GLY A 168 -7.70 -1.15 -0.32
C GLY A 168 -7.70 -1.69 1.11
N TRP A 169 -6.53 -1.89 1.73
CA TRP A 169 -6.39 -2.36 3.11
C TRP A 169 -5.13 -1.78 3.75
N ASP A 170 -5.31 -1.07 4.86
CA ASP A 170 -4.23 -0.50 5.65
C ASP A 170 -4.45 -0.77 7.14
N VAL A 171 -3.36 -0.91 7.91
CA VAL A 171 -3.44 -1.09 9.37
C VAL A 171 -2.62 -0.04 10.08
N TYR A 172 -3.25 0.67 11.01
CA TYR A 172 -2.65 1.75 11.77
C TYR A 172 -2.33 1.33 13.20
N GLY A 173 -1.18 1.78 13.69
CA GLY A 173 -0.67 1.52 15.04
C GLY A 173 0.62 0.69 15.06
N PRO A 174 0.87 -0.10 16.11
CA PRO A 174 0.10 -0.17 17.36
C PRO A 174 0.14 1.17 18.12
N TYR A 175 -1.01 1.56 18.68
CA TYR A 175 -1.08 2.72 19.58
C TYR A 175 -1.13 2.23 21.03
N THR A 176 -0.13 2.56 21.83
CA THR A 176 -0.08 2.21 23.25
C THR A 176 -1.11 3.04 24.03
N LEU A 177 -2.04 2.38 24.72
CA LEU A 177 -3.07 3.03 25.54
C LEU A 177 -2.73 3.00 27.03
N LYS A 178 -2.25 1.84 27.50
CA LYS A 178 -1.76 1.58 28.85
C LYS A 178 -0.54 0.65 28.72
N SER A 179 0.18 0.42 29.82
CA SER A 179 1.42 -0.39 29.83
C SER A 179 1.30 -1.75 29.12
N ASN A 180 0.11 -2.36 29.11
CA ASN A 180 -0.15 -3.65 28.48
C ASN A 180 -1.27 -3.63 27.42
N GLN A 181 -1.80 -2.47 27.05
CA GLN A 181 -2.91 -2.34 26.09
C GLN A 181 -2.50 -1.59 24.84
N VAL A 182 -2.87 -2.16 23.69
CA VAL A 182 -2.62 -1.55 22.37
C VAL A 182 -3.90 -1.50 21.55
N LEU A 183 -4.09 -0.40 20.83
CA LEU A 183 -5.12 -0.23 19.82
C LEU A 183 -4.53 -0.51 18.43
N LEU A 184 -5.23 -1.34 17.65
CA LEU A 184 -5.06 -1.44 16.22
C LEU A 184 -6.32 -0.95 15.51
N ILE A 185 -6.10 -0.25 14.39
CA ILE A 185 -7.16 0.22 13.50
C ILE A 185 -6.90 -0.40 12.12
N ARG A 186 -7.78 -1.29 11.66
CA ARG A 186 -7.73 -1.83 10.30
C ARG A 186 -8.74 -1.08 9.46
N HIS A 187 -8.31 -0.59 8.31
CA HIS A 187 -9.10 0.28 7.45
C HIS A 187 -9.13 -0.28 6.03
N PHE A 188 -10.34 -0.46 5.52
CA PHE A 188 -10.65 -0.89 4.18
C PHE A 188 -11.37 0.26 3.47
N PRO A 189 -10.64 1.24 2.88
CA PRO A 189 -11.20 2.52 2.45
C PRO A 189 -12.10 2.48 1.21
N ASN A 190 -12.01 1.42 0.40
CA ASN A 190 -12.77 1.32 -0.84
C ASN A 190 -12.97 -0.13 -1.30
N LEU A 191 -14.09 -0.71 -0.91
CA LEU A 191 -14.57 -2.03 -1.35
C LEU A 191 -15.51 -1.96 -2.56
N ARG A 192 -15.68 -0.75 -3.12
CA ARG A 192 -16.54 -0.47 -4.29
C ARG A 192 -15.81 0.30 -5.41
N PRO A 193 -14.66 -0.17 -5.93
CA PRO A 193 -14.01 0.44 -7.09
C PRO A 193 -14.76 0.14 -8.40
N LYS A 194 -15.88 0.85 -8.62
CA LYS A 194 -16.78 0.68 -9.77
C LYS A 194 -16.10 0.88 -11.13
N GLU A 195 -15.00 1.61 -11.16
CA GLU A 195 -14.26 1.83 -12.39
C GLU A 195 -13.35 0.64 -12.78
N LEU A 196 -13.07 -0.26 -11.82
CA LEU A 196 -12.29 -1.48 -12.04
C LEU A 196 -13.18 -2.70 -12.28
N TRP A 197 -14.33 -2.77 -11.60
CA TRP A 197 -15.16 -3.98 -11.57
C TRP A 197 -16.65 -3.68 -11.72
N THR A 198 -17.38 -4.66 -12.26
CA THR A 198 -18.84 -4.61 -12.34
C THR A 198 -19.49 -4.66 -10.95
N GLU A 199 -20.64 -4.01 -10.79
CA GLU A 199 -21.38 -3.90 -9.52
C GLU A 199 -21.63 -5.27 -8.85
N LYS A 200 -21.85 -6.32 -9.63
CA LYS A 200 -22.07 -7.69 -9.11
C LYS A 200 -20.91 -8.22 -8.25
N LEU A 201 -19.69 -7.76 -8.49
CA LEU A 201 -18.48 -8.18 -7.78
C LEU A 201 -18.15 -7.33 -6.56
N LEU A 202 -18.79 -6.18 -6.42
CA LEU A 202 -18.49 -5.23 -5.36
C LEU A 202 -19.27 -5.56 -4.09
N ALA A 203 -18.70 -5.18 -2.94
CA ALA A 203 -19.41 -5.20 -1.68
C ALA A 203 -20.52 -4.15 -1.64
N ASN A 204 -21.54 -4.34 -0.82
CA ASN A 204 -22.63 -3.39 -0.59
C ASN A 204 -22.15 -2.14 0.13
N VAL A 205 -21.17 -2.28 1.03
CA VAL A 205 -20.53 -1.18 1.75
C VAL A 205 -19.28 -0.71 1.02
N LYS A 206 -18.96 0.60 1.11
CA LYS A 206 -17.76 1.18 0.49
C LYS A 206 -16.55 1.12 1.42
N GLU A 207 -16.73 1.46 2.69
CA GLU A 207 -15.65 1.58 3.68
C GLU A 207 -15.95 0.68 4.89
N VAL A 208 -14.92 0.01 5.41
CA VAL A 208 -14.97 -0.67 6.71
C VAL A 208 -13.77 -0.26 7.56
N VAL A 209 -14.02 0.09 8.83
CA VAL A 209 -12.99 0.36 9.84
C VAL A 209 -13.22 -0.55 11.04
N ILE A 210 -12.18 -1.30 11.42
CA ILE A 210 -12.20 -2.20 12.57
C ILE A 210 -11.23 -1.66 13.63
N TYR A 211 -11.78 -1.30 14.78
CA TYR A 211 -11.05 -0.89 15.96
C TYR A 211 -10.95 -2.08 16.90
N ALA A 212 -9.74 -2.41 17.37
CA ALA A 212 -9.54 -3.50 18.32
C ALA A 212 -8.51 -3.13 19.37
N ILE A 213 -8.89 -3.25 20.64
CA ILE A 213 -8.00 -3.10 21.79
C ILE A 213 -7.59 -4.50 22.25
N TYR A 214 -6.28 -4.73 22.25
CA TYR A 214 -5.67 -5.95 22.72
C TYR A 214 -4.90 -5.70 24.02
N GLU A 215 -4.88 -6.71 24.88
CA GLU A 215 -4.09 -6.75 26.11
C GLU A 215 -3.07 -7.88 26.03
N ASN A 216 -1.83 -7.61 26.42
CA ASN A 216 -0.71 -8.57 26.41
C ASN A 216 -0.39 -9.20 25.03
N VAL A 217 -0.76 -8.52 23.94
CA VAL A 217 -0.38 -8.89 22.56
C VAL A 217 0.58 -7.84 22.02
N LEU A 218 1.77 -8.27 21.62
CA LEU A 218 2.74 -7.40 20.97
C LEU A 218 2.49 -7.40 19.47
N TRP A 219 2.34 -6.22 18.88
CA TRP A 219 2.12 -6.07 17.44
C TRP A 219 3.29 -5.34 16.79
N LYS A 220 3.66 -5.79 15.60
CA LYS A 220 4.50 -5.07 14.66
C LYS A 220 3.73 -4.92 13.35
N ILE A 221 3.67 -3.72 12.81
CA ILE A 221 3.14 -3.45 11.47
C ILE A 221 4.34 -3.21 10.57
N SER A 222 4.34 -3.87 9.41
CA SER A 222 5.44 -3.77 8.46
C SER A 222 5.37 -2.48 7.62
N PHE A 223 6.37 -2.31 6.77
CA PHE A 223 6.39 -1.28 5.74
C PHE A 223 5.17 -1.34 4.79
N VAL A 224 4.68 -2.55 4.50
CA VAL A 224 3.40 -2.79 3.82
C VAL A 224 2.31 -2.81 4.89
N GLY A 225 1.33 -1.92 4.77
CA GLY A 225 0.39 -1.57 5.85
C GLY A 225 -0.54 -2.71 6.25
N CYS A 226 -0.87 -3.60 5.31
CA CYS A 226 -1.68 -4.78 5.58
C CYS A 226 -0.96 -5.90 6.35
N HIS A 227 0.38 -5.91 6.36
CA HIS A 227 1.17 -6.96 7.00
C HIS A 227 1.39 -6.68 8.49
N THR A 228 0.67 -7.43 9.33
CA THR A 228 0.81 -7.37 10.80
C THR A 228 1.38 -8.67 11.36
N ILE A 229 2.35 -8.56 12.27
CA ILE A 229 2.93 -9.68 13.00
C ILE A 229 2.57 -9.52 14.48
N SER A 230 2.01 -10.56 15.09
CA SER A 230 1.75 -10.61 16.54
C SER A 230 2.70 -11.56 17.26
N LYS A 231 3.10 -11.22 18.49
CA LYS A 231 3.84 -12.09 19.41
C LYS A 231 3.20 -12.05 20.81
N GLY A 232 3.50 -13.06 21.63
CA GLY A 232 2.97 -13.19 22.99
C GLY A 232 1.61 -13.89 22.99
N GLN A 233 0.62 -13.30 23.67
CA GLN A 233 -0.74 -13.86 23.71
C GLN A 233 -1.36 -13.88 22.30
N SER A 234 -2.20 -14.88 22.03
CA SER A 234 -2.90 -14.95 20.73
C SER A 234 -3.83 -13.74 20.55
N PRO A 235 -3.96 -13.17 19.35
CA PRO A 235 -4.88 -12.06 19.08
C PRO A 235 -6.32 -12.32 19.54
N VAL A 236 -6.79 -13.58 19.45
CA VAL A 236 -8.13 -13.97 19.89
C VAL A 236 -8.27 -13.86 21.41
N ALA A 237 -7.32 -14.39 22.18
CA ALA A 237 -7.39 -14.37 23.63
C ALA A 237 -7.08 -12.98 24.21
N GLY A 238 -6.25 -12.20 23.52
CA GLY A 238 -5.83 -10.87 23.94
C GLY A 238 -6.83 -9.76 23.61
N MET A 239 -7.77 -9.95 22.69
CA MET A 239 -8.76 -8.92 22.34
C MET A 239 -9.70 -8.67 23.51
N LYS A 240 -9.82 -7.41 23.97
CA LYS A 240 -10.69 -7.01 25.10
C LYS A 240 -11.89 -6.19 24.66
N LYS A 241 -11.71 -5.35 23.64
CA LYS A 241 -12.76 -4.52 23.08
C LYS A 241 -12.61 -4.43 21.57
N PHE A 242 -13.75 -4.31 20.90
CA PHE A 242 -13.76 -4.05 19.47
C PHE A 242 -14.92 -3.13 19.08
N ALA A 243 -14.80 -2.50 17.93
CA ALA A 243 -15.89 -1.83 17.24
C ALA A 243 -15.66 -1.97 15.74
N VAL A 244 -16.74 -2.17 14.98
CA VAL A 244 -16.71 -2.18 13.52
C VAL A 244 -17.60 -1.06 13.03
N ARG A 245 -17.07 -0.25 12.12
CA ARG A 245 -17.79 0.83 11.45
C ARG A 245 -17.83 0.55 9.95
N ALA A 246 -19.00 0.60 9.33
CA ALA A 246 -19.13 0.54 7.87
C ALA A 246 -19.87 1.78 7.37
N ASP A 247 -19.30 2.45 6.36
CA ASP A 247 -19.85 3.67 5.76
C ASP A 247 -20.26 4.76 6.77
N GLY A 248 -19.53 4.86 7.89
CA GLY A 248 -19.77 5.84 8.96
C GLY A 248 -20.56 5.31 10.16
N GLU A 249 -21.25 4.18 10.02
CA GLU A 249 -22.15 3.64 11.05
C GLU A 249 -21.54 2.47 11.82
N PHE A 250 -21.74 2.43 13.14
CA PHE A 250 -21.26 1.31 13.98
C PHE A 250 -22.19 0.12 13.90
N LEU A 251 -21.61 -1.05 13.64
CA LEU A 251 -22.36 -2.28 13.40
C LEU A 251 -22.62 -3.09 14.67
N LYS A 252 -23.76 -3.78 14.69
CA LYS A 252 -24.08 -4.87 15.62
C LYS A 252 -23.43 -6.17 15.15
N ILE A 253 -23.45 -7.19 16.01
CA ILE A 253 -22.80 -8.47 15.72
C ILE A 253 -23.41 -9.21 14.52
N ASP A 254 -24.73 -9.15 14.35
CA ASP A 254 -25.41 -9.81 13.22
C ASP A 254 -25.07 -9.14 11.88
N GLU A 255 -24.93 -7.81 11.88
CA GLU A 255 -24.48 -7.06 10.70
C GLU A 255 -23.02 -7.40 10.35
N ILE A 256 -22.17 -7.58 11.36
CA ILE A 256 -20.79 -8.07 11.18
C ILE A 256 -20.80 -9.47 10.55
N ASN A 257 -21.67 -10.37 11.00
CA ASN A 257 -21.80 -11.72 10.43
C ASN A 257 -22.17 -11.66 8.95
N ASN A 258 -23.16 -10.83 8.59
CA ASN A 258 -23.59 -10.65 7.21
C ASN A 258 -22.45 -10.13 6.32
N LEU A 259 -21.61 -9.21 6.83
CA LEU A 259 -20.44 -8.73 6.08
C LEU A 259 -19.39 -9.82 5.86
N VAL A 260 -19.16 -10.71 6.83
CA VAL A 260 -18.23 -11.83 6.66
C VAL A 260 -18.66 -12.72 5.48
N ASP A 261 -19.94 -13.08 5.45
CA ASP A 261 -20.48 -13.97 4.42
C ASP A 261 -20.46 -13.28 3.06
N GLU A 262 -20.91 -12.02 3.00
CA GLU A 262 -20.90 -11.23 1.77
C GLU A 262 -19.48 -11.10 1.20
N PHE A 263 -18.51 -10.68 2.01
CA PHE A 263 -17.13 -10.46 1.53
C PHE A 263 -16.49 -11.76 1.06
N SER A 264 -16.75 -12.87 1.75
CA SER A 264 -16.24 -14.19 1.37
C SER A 264 -16.79 -14.64 0.01
N ILE A 265 -18.09 -14.43 -0.23
CA ILE A 265 -18.74 -14.72 -1.53
C ILE A 265 -18.14 -13.83 -2.63
N LYS A 266 -18.03 -12.52 -2.39
CA LYS A 266 -17.52 -11.55 -3.38
C LYS A 266 -16.05 -11.81 -3.72
N ALA A 267 -15.21 -12.09 -2.72
CA ALA A 267 -13.82 -12.48 -2.93
C ALA A 267 -13.74 -13.72 -3.83
N THR A 268 -14.51 -14.77 -3.51
CA THR A 268 -14.56 -16.00 -4.30
C THR A 268 -14.94 -15.74 -5.76
N GLU A 269 -15.97 -14.92 -6.01
CA GLU A 269 -16.41 -14.60 -7.36
C GLU A 269 -15.37 -13.78 -8.15
N ILE A 270 -14.68 -12.83 -7.51
CA ILE A 270 -13.60 -12.09 -8.15
C ILE A 270 -12.44 -13.02 -8.52
N TYR A 271 -11.99 -13.88 -7.60
CA TYR A 271 -10.92 -14.82 -7.89
C TYR A 271 -11.28 -15.79 -9.02
N LYS A 272 -12.53 -16.24 -9.10
CA LYS A 272 -13.02 -17.03 -10.25
C LYS A 272 -12.92 -16.26 -11.56
N GLN A 273 -13.18 -14.95 -11.58
CA GLN A 273 -13.02 -14.13 -12.78
C GLN A 273 -11.55 -13.97 -13.16
N ILE A 274 -10.68 -13.65 -12.19
CA ILE A 274 -9.24 -13.47 -12.42
C ILE A 274 -8.62 -14.75 -13.00
N ARG A 275 -8.94 -15.93 -12.43
CA ARG A 275 -8.43 -17.22 -12.91
C ARG A 275 -8.86 -17.58 -14.33
N LYS A 276 -9.95 -16.97 -14.85
CA LYS A 276 -10.41 -17.15 -16.23
C LYS A 276 -9.74 -16.19 -17.20
N MET A 277 -9.01 -15.19 -16.73
CA MET A 277 -8.29 -14.25 -17.59
C MET A 277 -7.06 -14.93 -18.18
N ASN A 278 -6.82 -14.70 -19.46
CA ASN A 278 -5.53 -15.03 -20.04
C ASN A 278 -4.48 -14.00 -19.60
N PHE A 279 -3.21 -14.33 -19.83
CA PHE A 279 -2.08 -13.52 -19.38
C PHE A 279 -2.12 -12.07 -19.89
N GLU A 280 -2.54 -11.84 -21.14
CA GLU A 280 -2.65 -10.48 -21.71
C GLU A 280 -3.73 -9.64 -21.01
N LYS A 281 -4.92 -10.21 -20.78
CA LYS A 281 -5.98 -9.53 -20.02
C LYS A 281 -5.52 -9.21 -18.60
N LEU A 282 -4.77 -10.11 -17.99
CA LEU A 282 -4.24 -9.92 -16.65
C LEU A 282 -3.23 -8.78 -16.58
N LYS A 283 -2.28 -8.69 -17.52
CA LYS A 283 -1.33 -7.56 -17.61
C LYS A 283 -2.06 -6.22 -17.67
N LEU A 284 -3.11 -6.13 -18.49
CA LEU A 284 -3.91 -4.90 -18.63
C LEU A 284 -4.69 -4.58 -17.35
N LEU A 285 -5.27 -5.57 -16.68
CA LEU A 285 -5.94 -5.37 -15.39
C LEU A 285 -4.96 -4.86 -14.32
N VAL A 286 -3.78 -5.45 -14.21
CA VAL A 286 -2.75 -5.03 -13.25
C VAL A 286 -2.30 -3.60 -13.52
N MET A 287 -2.04 -3.25 -14.78
CA MET A 287 -1.70 -1.87 -15.18
C MET A 287 -2.81 -0.88 -14.83
N LYS A 288 -4.08 -1.24 -15.07
CA LYS A 288 -5.23 -0.41 -14.73
C LYS A 288 -5.37 -0.22 -13.21
N GLN A 289 -5.20 -1.29 -12.43
CA GLN A 289 -5.20 -1.23 -10.96
C GLN A 289 -4.06 -0.36 -10.42
N GLU A 290 -2.86 -0.48 -10.99
CA GLU A 290 -1.70 0.35 -10.63
C GLU A 290 -2.01 1.83 -10.88
N CYS A 291 -2.55 2.18 -12.05
CA CYS A 291 -2.92 3.57 -12.35
C CYS A 291 -4.05 4.12 -11.47
N TYR A 292 -5.00 3.25 -11.07
CA TYR A 292 -6.13 3.62 -10.21
C TYR A 292 -5.72 4.16 -8.84
N GLN A 293 -4.53 3.82 -8.33
CA GLN A 293 -4.02 4.34 -7.05
C GLN A 293 -4.05 5.88 -6.97
N PHE A 294 -3.76 6.56 -8.08
CA PHE A 294 -3.76 8.03 -8.16
C PHE A 294 -5.00 8.60 -8.84
N LYS A 295 -6.09 7.84 -8.97
CA LYS A 295 -7.32 8.34 -9.61
C LYS A 295 -7.78 9.68 -9.03
N LYS A 296 -7.83 9.83 -7.70
CA LYS A 296 -8.27 11.09 -7.05
C LYS A 296 -7.35 12.27 -7.37
N LEU A 297 -6.03 12.02 -7.46
CA LEU A 297 -5.04 13.03 -7.86
C LEU A 297 -5.26 13.45 -9.31
N PHE A 298 -5.42 12.49 -10.22
CA PHE A 298 -5.65 12.74 -11.63
C PHE A 298 -6.99 13.41 -11.92
N ASP A 299 -8.08 12.98 -11.27
CA ASP A 299 -9.39 13.62 -11.32
C ASP A 299 -9.28 15.10 -10.91
N LYS A 300 -8.58 15.38 -9.79
CA LYS A 300 -8.35 16.76 -9.32
C LYS A 300 -7.54 17.58 -10.32
N ALA A 301 -6.56 16.96 -10.97
CA ALA A 301 -5.72 17.58 -11.99
C ALA A 301 -6.40 17.65 -13.38
N LYS A 302 -7.60 17.08 -13.55
CA LYS A 302 -8.24 16.89 -14.87
C LYS A 302 -7.28 16.21 -15.86
N ILE A 303 -6.71 15.08 -15.44
CA ILE A 303 -5.87 14.18 -16.23
C ILE A 303 -6.58 12.83 -16.24
N ASP A 304 -6.57 12.13 -17.38
CA ASP A 304 -7.09 10.77 -17.42
C ASP A 304 -6.17 9.83 -16.63
N TRP A 305 -6.76 9.07 -15.70
CA TRP A 305 -6.03 8.11 -14.88
C TRP A 305 -5.88 6.75 -15.57
N GLN A 306 -6.61 6.49 -16.65
CA GLN A 306 -6.49 5.22 -17.37
C GLN A 306 -5.07 5.04 -17.94
N PRO A 307 -4.63 3.79 -18.14
CA PRO A 307 -3.41 3.54 -18.90
C PRO A 307 -3.50 4.18 -20.30
N THR A 308 -2.44 4.87 -20.71
CA THR A 308 -2.38 5.50 -22.03
C THR A 308 -2.15 4.45 -23.13
N ASP A 309 -2.47 4.79 -24.37
CA ASP A 309 -2.20 3.93 -25.53
C ASP A 309 -0.71 3.54 -25.63
N GLU A 310 0.18 4.45 -25.27
CA GLU A 310 1.62 4.17 -25.24
C GLU A 310 1.99 3.14 -24.16
N MET A 311 1.43 3.25 -22.95
CA MET A 311 1.64 2.24 -21.89
C MET A 311 1.15 0.87 -22.36
N ILE A 312 -0.04 0.82 -22.95
CA ILE A 312 -0.63 -0.42 -23.48
C ILE A 312 0.26 -1.00 -24.58
N ALA A 313 0.73 -0.19 -25.54
CA ALA A 313 1.61 -0.62 -26.62
C ALA A 313 2.97 -1.15 -26.13
N ARG A 314 3.46 -0.66 -24.98
CA ARG A 314 4.69 -1.17 -24.36
C ARG A 314 4.53 -2.55 -23.72
N VAL A 315 3.31 -3.01 -23.48
CA VAL A 315 3.02 -4.26 -22.76
C VAL A 315 2.32 -5.32 -23.62
N LYS A 316 1.40 -4.91 -24.48
CA LYS A 316 0.55 -5.82 -25.25
C LYS A 316 1.39 -6.75 -26.11
N ASN A 317 1.15 -8.05 -25.99
CA ASN A 317 1.86 -9.12 -26.69
C ASN A 317 3.39 -9.14 -26.48
N LYS A 318 3.90 -8.41 -25.48
CA LYS A 318 5.32 -8.47 -25.10
C LYS A 318 5.50 -9.41 -23.90
N PRO A 319 6.57 -10.22 -23.89
CA PRO A 319 6.92 -10.99 -22.71
C PRO A 319 7.29 -10.05 -21.56
N LEU A 320 7.23 -10.56 -20.33
CA LEU A 320 7.85 -9.87 -19.21
C LEU A 320 9.36 -9.81 -19.42
N LEU A 321 10.00 -8.81 -18.81
CA LEU A 321 11.45 -8.75 -18.80
C LEU A 321 12.02 -9.94 -18.02
N GLN A 322 13.31 -10.24 -18.21
CA GLN A 322 13.97 -11.36 -17.53
C GLN A 322 15.31 -10.89 -16.97
N GLY A 323 15.80 -11.61 -15.96
CA GLY A 323 17.14 -11.39 -15.40
C GLY A 323 17.31 -10.09 -14.62
N ILE A 324 16.22 -9.41 -14.25
CA ILE A 324 16.29 -8.17 -13.46
C ILE A 324 16.36 -8.52 -11.98
N PHE A 325 15.50 -9.43 -11.52
CA PHE A 325 15.44 -9.87 -10.13
C PHE A 325 15.76 -11.36 -10.03
N PRO A 326 16.54 -11.78 -9.03
CA PRO A 326 16.89 -13.18 -8.87
C PRO A 326 15.67 -13.97 -8.39
N HIS A 327 15.17 -14.88 -9.24
CA HIS A 327 14.15 -15.85 -8.83
C HIS A 327 14.73 -16.88 -7.86
N GLY A 328 13.93 -17.32 -6.90
CA GLY A 328 14.35 -18.39 -5.98
C GLY A 328 15.42 -17.99 -4.96
N LYS A 329 15.84 -16.71 -4.93
CA LYS A 329 16.89 -16.24 -4.02
C LYS A 329 16.30 -15.56 -2.79
N LEU A 330 16.75 -16.01 -1.62
CA LEU A 330 16.51 -15.32 -0.35
C LEU A 330 17.37 -14.06 -0.25
N ILE A 331 16.76 -12.96 0.14
CA ILE A 331 17.49 -11.73 0.48
C ILE A 331 17.79 -11.75 1.98
N GLU A 332 19.07 -11.76 2.35
CA GLU A 332 19.47 -11.93 3.75
C GLU A 332 19.92 -10.62 4.40
N THR A 333 20.51 -9.72 3.60
CA THR A 333 21.16 -8.50 4.08
C THR A 333 20.60 -7.24 3.43
N ILE A 334 20.68 -6.12 4.14
CA ILE A 334 20.30 -4.80 3.60
C ILE A 334 21.15 -4.42 2.38
N LYS A 335 22.45 -4.75 2.36
CA LYS A 335 23.33 -4.45 1.23
C LYS A 335 22.93 -5.22 -0.03
N GLU A 336 22.52 -6.47 0.14
CA GLU A 336 22.00 -7.27 -0.95
C GLU A 336 20.68 -6.71 -1.49
N PHE A 337 19.77 -6.33 -0.59
CA PHE A 337 18.54 -5.62 -0.96
C PHE A 337 18.84 -4.35 -1.74
N GLU A 338 19.74 -3.50 -1.23
CA GLU A 338 20.13 -2.22 -1.86
C GLU A 338 20.69 -2.43 -3.26
N LYS A 339 21.50 -3.47 -3.45
CA LYS A 339 22.06 -3.84 -4.76
C LYS A 339 20.99 -4.34 -5.73
N ILE A 340 20.16 -5.31 -5.31
CA ILE A 340 19.14 -5.92 -6.18
C ILE A 340 18.07 -4.91 -6.60
N PHE A 341 17.66 -4.04 -5.68
CA PHE A 341 16.61 -3.04 -5.93
C PHE A 341 17.17 -1.72 -6.49
N GLY A 342 18.49 -1.62 -6.73
CA GLY A 342 19.13 -0.43 -7.31
C GLY A 342 19.05 0.83 -6.44
N ILE A 343 19.01 0.68 -5.11
CA ILE A 343 18.85 1.79 -4.16
C ILE A 343 20.03 2.77 -4.25
N ASP A 344 21.26 2.25 -4.29
CA ASP A 344 22.49 3.06 -4.34
C ASP A 344 22.61 3.83 -5.66
N GLU A 345 22.27 3.20 -6.77
CA GLU A 345 22.23 3.81 -8.09
C GLU A 345 21.19 4.93 -8.13
N PHE A 346 19.98 4.66 -7.63
CA PHE A 346 18.92 5.66 -7.56
C PHE A 346 19.30 6.86 -6.69
N GLU A 347 19.91 6.64 -5.52
CA GLU A 347 20.41 7.74 -4.69
C GLU A 347 21.45 8.58 -5.45
N ARG A 348 22.39 7.92 -6.15
CA ARG A 348 23.46 8.59 -6.90
C ARG A 348 22.94 9.39 -8.08
N GLU A 349 22.06 8.82 -8.89
CA GLU A 349 21.69 9.39 -10.18
C GLU A 349 20.46 10.30 -10.13
N ILE A 350 19.52 9.99 -9.23
CA ILE A 350 18.25 10.70 -9.14
C ILE A 350 18.28 11.71 -7.99
N LEU A 351 18.70 11.28 -6.79
CA LEU A 351 18.55 12.10 -5.59
C LEU A 351 19.70 13.10 -5.40
N LYS A 352 20.97 12.69 -5.55
CA LYS A 352 22.11 13.59 -5.37
C LYS A 352 22.12 14.69 -6.44
N LYS A 353 22.47 15.92 -6.04
CA LYS A 353 22.81 16.97 -7.02
C LYS A 353 24.13 16.53 -7.67
N PHE A 354 24.17 16.37 -8.98
CA PHE A 354 25.44 16.27 -9.69
C PHE A 354 26.28 17.48 -9.30
N LYS A 355 27.37 17.26 -8.55
CA LYS A 355 28.46 18.24 -8.57
C LYS A 355 28.90 18.25 -10.03
N LYS A 356 28.64 19.33 -10.76
CA LYS A 356 29.36 19.58 -12.01
C LYS A 356 30.83 19.43 -11.65
N ILE A 357 31.47 18.38 -12.16
CA ILE A 357 32.93 18.29 -12.14
C ILE A 357 33.35 19.51 -12.94
N ALA A 358 33.95 20.50 -12.28
CA ALA A 358 34.50 21.65 -12.96
C ALA A 358 35.49 21.09 -14.00
N PRO A 359 35.45 21.56 -15.26
CA PRO A 359 36.42 21.11 -16.25
C PRO A 359 37.81 21.35 -15.66
N ILE A 360 38.64 20.30 -15.70
CA ILE A 360 40.06 20.40 -15.39
C ILE A 360 40.60 21.43 -16.38
N LYS A 361 41.06 22.57 -15.84
CA LYS A 361 41.65 23.65 -16.63
C LYS A 361 43.01 23.24 -17.16
#